data_AF-A0A383BMH4-F1
#
_entry.id   AF-A0A383BMH4-F1
#
_cell.length_a   1.000
_cell.length_b   1.000
_cell.length_c   1.000
_cell.angle_alpha   90.00
_cell.angle_beta   90.00
_cell.angle_gamma   90.00
#
_symmetry.space_group_name_H-M   'P 1'
#
loop_
_entity.id
_entity.type
_entity.pdbx_description
1 polymer ?
#
loop_
_entity_poly.entity_id
_entity_poly.type
_entity_poly.pdbx_seq_one_letter_code
_entity_poly.pdbx_strand_id
1 'polypeptide(L)'
;MHMDTSDEWIFSRSGIKERRFVNDGESTSDLAIPAVENALSDAKMSKEDIDFIIFSTAHPDHYIPGSGCILQDKMSFPNIGALDIRSQCAGFIYGLSIADQYIRSGEYN
;
A
#
# COMPACT_ATOMS: atom_id res chain seq x y z
N MET A 1 21.36 -11.14 -15.61
CA MET A 1 22.50 -11.47 -14.74
C MET A 1 21.94 -12.24 -13.56
N HIS A 2 22.14 -13.55 -13.52
CA HIS A 2 21.88 -14.34 -12.32
C HIS A 2 23.20 -14.54 -11.60
N MET A 3 23.19 -14.34 -10.29
CA MET A 3 24.32 -14.59 -9.43
C MET A 3 24.18 -16.00 -8.87
N ASP A 4 25.23 -16.80 -8.91
CA ASP A 4 25.23 -18.09 -8.24
C ASP A 4 25.22 -17.86 -6.73
N THR A 5 24.12 -18.24 -6.07
CA THR A 5 23.91 -18.07 -4.62
C THR A 5 23.50 -19.40 -3.99
N SER A 6 23.86 -19.59 -2.71
CA SER A 6 23.39 -20.71 -1.88
C SER A 6 22.49 -20.22 -0.74
N ASP A 7 21.74 -21.14 -0.14
CA ASP A 7 20.92 -20.86 1.05
C ASP A 7 21.74 -20.25 2.20
N GLU A 8 22.89 -20.86 2.52
CA GLU A 8 23.83 -20.36 3.54
C GLU A 8 24.32 -18.94 3.21
N TRP A 9 24.60 -18.66 1.93
CA TRP A 9 25.04 -17.34 1.49
C TRP A 9 23.93 -16.29 1.64
N ILE A 10 22.68 -16.61 1.25
CA ILE A 10 21.53 -15.70 1.37
C ILE A 10 21.24 -15.40 2.84
N PHE A 11 21.18 -16.45 3.67
CA PHE A 11 20.87 -16.31 5.08
C PHE A 11 21.95 -15.54 5.85
N SER A 12 23.23 -15.86 5.64
CA SER A 12 24.34 -15.16 6.34
C SER A 12 24.46 -13.67 5.96
N ARG A 13 24.03 -13.29 4.76
CA ARG A 13 24.12 -11.90 4.27
C ARG A 13 22.89 -11.05 4.57
N SER A 14 21.70 -11.65 4.58
CA SER A 14 20.44 -10.90 4.65
C SER A 14 19.52 -11.32 5.80
N GLY A 15 19.74 -12.49 6.40
CA GLY A 15 18.82 -13.11 7.36
C GLY A 15 17.52 -13.67 6.74
N ILE A 16 17.33 -13.54 5.43
CA ILE A 16 16.11 -13.99 4.73
C ILE A 16 16.14 -15.51 4.55
N LYS A 17 15.06 -16.19 4.94
CA LYS A 17 14.85 -17.64 4.71
C LYS A 17 13.80 -17.93 3.66
N GLU A 18 12.71 -17.17 3.70
CA GLU A 18 11.62 -17.26 2.74
C GLU A 18 11.12 -15.86 2.40
N ARG A 19 10.43 -15.75 1.28
CA ARG A 19 9.71 -14.55 0.87
C ARG A 19 8.38 -14.94 0.26
N ARG A 20 7.44 -14.02 0.28
CA ARG A 20 6.14 -14.20 -0.35
C ARG A 20 6.16 -13.61 -1.75
N PHE A 21 5.55 -14.33 -2.67
CA PHE A 21 5.28 -13.88 -4.03
C PHE A 21 3.77 -13.85 -4.21
N VAL A 22 3.31 -12.89 -4.99
CA VAL A 22 1.91 -12.81 -5.40
C VAL A 22 1.63 -13.88 -6.45
N ASN A 23 0.37 -14.28 -6.59
CA ASN A 23 -0.04 -15.15 -7.68
C ASN A 23 -0.11 -14.37 -9.00
N ASP A 24 -0.10 -15.10 -10.12
CA ASP A 24 -0.28 -14.49 -11.42
C ASP A 24 -1.63 -13.76 -11.51
N GLY A 25 -1.58 -12.52 -12.01
CA GLY A 25 -2.76 -11.65 -12.13
C GLY A 25 -3.07 -10.82 -10.88
N GLU A 26 -2.42 -11.07 -9.74
CA GLU A 26 -2.50 -10.21 -8.57
C GLU A 26 -1.53 -9.03 -8.69
N SER A 27 -2.01 -7.85 -8.34
CA SER A 27 -1.26 -6.60 -8.41
C SER A 27 -1.25 -5.89 -7.05
N THR A 28 -0.55 -4.76 -6.95
CA THR A 28 -0.33 -4.08 -5.66
C THR A 28 -1.62 -3.61 -5.00
N SER A 29 -2.62 -3.19 -5.78
CA SER A 29 -3.94 -2.86 -5.23
C SER A 29 -4.64 -4.09 -4.62
N ASP A 30 -4.44 -5.30 -5.16
CA ASP A 30 -5.01 -6.53 -4.59
C ASP A 30 -4.39 -6.87 -3.23
N LEU A 31 -3.07 -6.65 -3.08
CA LEU A 31 -2.39 -6.83 -1.79
C LEU A 31 -2.86 -5.84 -0.72
N ALA A 32 -3.35 -4.67 -1.14
CA ALA A 32 -3.85 -3.67 -0.21
C ALA A 32 -5.23 -4.02 0.35
N ILE A 33 -6.06 -4.80 -0.36
CA ILE A 33 -7.41 -5.17 0.09
C ILE A 33 -7.39 -5.81 1.49
N PRO A 34 -6.69 -6.95 1.72
CA PRO A 34 -6.68 -7.57 3.04
C PRO A 34 -5.99 -6.69 4.09
N ALA A 35 -5.04 -5.83 3.70
CA ALA A 35 -4.41 -4.89 4.63
C ALA A 35 -5.39 -3.82 5.11
N VAL A 36 -6.21 -3.28 4.21
CA VAL A 36 -7.24 -2.29 4.52
C VAL A 36 -8.39 -2.90 5.32
N GLU A 37 -8.85 -4.10 4.96
CA GLU A 37 -9.87 -4.82 5.75
C GLU A 37 -9.42 -5.04 7.20
N ASN A 38 -8.17 -5.46 7.40
CA ASN A 38 -7.59 -5.62 8.73
C ASN A 38 -7.51 -4.28 9.48
N ALA A 39 -7.08 -3.20 8.81
CA ALA A 39 -6.98 -1.88 9.42
C ALA A 39 -8.36 -1.32 9.82
N LEU A 40 -9.37 -1.46 8.96
CA LEU A 40 -10.75 -1.07 9.25
C LEU A 40 -11.31 -1.87 10.42
N SER A 41 -11.05 -3.18 10.46
CA SER A 41 -11.50 -4.05 11.55
C SER A 41 -10.85 -3.66 12.89
N ASP A 42 -9.55 -3.36 12.91
CA ASP A 42 -8.83 -2.92 14.11
C ASP A 42 -9.34 -1.56 14.60
N ALA A 43 -9.59 -0.63 13.67
CA ALA A 43 -10.14 0.70 13.97
C ALA A 43 -11.64 0.68 14.32
N LYS A 44 -12.35 -0.43 14.06
CA LYS A 44 -13.82 -0.55 14.16
C LYS A 44 -14.56 0.50 13.31
N MET A 45 -14.03 0.75 12.12
CA MET A 45 -14.57 1.69 11.14
C MET A 45 -15.07 0.93 9.91
N SER A 46 -15.98 1.54 9.17
CA SER A 46 -16.37 1.08 7.84
C SER A 46 -15.72 1.93 6.75
N LYS A 47 -15.88 1.52 5.49
CA LYS A 47 -15.29 2.26 4.35
C LYS A 47 -15.90 3.65 4.20
N GLU A 48 -17.14 3.81 4.65
CA GLU A 48 -17.91 5.04 4.65
C GLU A 48 -17.35 6.09 5.62
N ASP A 49 -16.56 5.66 6.61
CA ASP A 49 -15.88 6.55 7.57
C ASP A 49 -14.53 7.06 7.05
N ILE A 50 -14.11 6.67 5.84
CA ILE A 50 -12.81 7.05 5.26
C ILE A 50 -12.99 8.16 4.25
N ASP A 51 -12.33 9.30 4.48
CA ASP A 51 -12.49 10.50 3.66
C ASP A 51 -11.42 10.68 2.56
N PHE A 52 -10.29 9.96 2.67
CA PHE A 52 -9.17 10.11 1.74
C PHE A 52 -8.26 8.87 1.71
N ILE A 53 -7.72 8.53 0.54
CA ILE A 53 -6.76 7.43 0.35
C ILE A 53 -5.40 7.99 -0.02
N ILE A 54 -4.36 7.62 0.74
CA ILE A 54 -2.95 7.82 0.34
C ILE A 54 -2.33 6.47 0.02
N PHE A 55 -2.10 6.20 -1.26
CA PHE A 55 -1.55 4.92 -1.71
C PHE A 55 -0.04 5.03 -1.96
N SER A 56 0.76 4.37 -1.14
CA SER A 56 2.23 4.42 -1.23
C SER A 56 2.78 3.22 -1.98
N THR A 57 3.21 3.39 -3.23
CA THR A 57 3.83 2.29 -4.00
C THR A 57 4.88 2.78 -5.01
N ALA A 58 5.94 2.00 -5.18
CA ALA A 58 6.88 2.14 -6.29
C ALA A 58 6.54 1.22 -7.48
N HIS A 59 5.63 0.27 -7.27
CA HIS A 59 5.20 -0.71 -8.26
C HIS A 59 3.67 -0.62 -8.39
N PRO A 60 3.15 0.42 -9.04
CA PRO A 60 1.71 0.57 -9.18
C PRO A 60 1.16 -0.42 -10.20
N ASP A 61 -0.14 -0.71 -10.09
CA ASP A 61 -0.91 -1.52 -11.05
C ASP A 61 -0.78 -0.96 -12.47
N HIS A 62 -0.94 0.36 -12.57
CA HIS A 62 -0.78 1.14 -13.78
C HIS A 62 -0.02 2.42 -13.47
N TYR A 63 0.60 3.03 -14.48
CA TYR A 63 1.22 4.33 -14.27
C TYR A 63 0.17 5.42 -14.00
N ILE A 64 -0.93 5.37 -14.76
CA ILE A 64 -2.16 6.17 -14.63
C ILE A 64 -3.32 5.25 -15.07
N PRO A 65 -4.43 5.14 -14.32
CA PRO A 65 -4.72 5.79 -13.04
C PRO A 65 -3.82 5.27 -11.90
N GLY A 66 -3.82 5.99 -10.76
CA GLY A 66 -3.11 5.55 -9.56
C GLY A 66 -3.75 4.28 -8.95
N SER A 67 -2.93 3.49 -8.25
CA SER A 67 -3.37 2.30 -7.52
C SER A 67 -4.41 2.62 -6.44
N GLY A 68 -4.38 3.82 -5.85
CA GLY A 68 -5.40 4.26 -4.90
C GLY A 68 -6.80 4.36 -5.50
N CYS A 69 -6.92 4.84 -6.74
CA CYS A 69 -8.20 4.86 -7.46
C CYS A 69 -8.72 3.44 -7.75
N ILE A 70 -7.81 2.52 -8.10
CA ILE A 70 -8.15 1.13 -8.39
C ILE A 70 -8.62 0.43 -7.11
N LEU A 71 -7.93 0.66 -5.99
CA LEU A 71 -8.34 0.14 -4.69
C LEU A 71 -9.73 0.68 -4.29
N GLN A 72 -9.98 1.97 -4.50
CA GLN A 72 -11.27 2.61 -4.20
C GLN A 72 -12.42 1.89 -4.93
N ASP A 73 -12.25 1.61 -6.23
CA ASP A 73 -13.22 0.88 -7.05
C ASP A 73 -13.38 -0.58 -6.57
N LYS A 74 -12.26 -1.32 -6.44
CA LYS A 74 -12.25 -2.74 -6.03
C LYS A 74 -12.95 -2.98 -4.70
N MET A 75 -12.76 -2.08 -3.74
CA MET A 75 -13.36 -2.18 -2.41
C MET A 75 -14.68 -1.43 -2.30
N SER A 76 -15.17 -0.77 -3.36
CA SER A 76 -16.39 0.04 -3.33
C SER A 76 -16.40 1.05 -2.18
N PHE A 77 -15.32 1.82 -2.05
CA PHE A 77 -15.29 3.00 -1.20
C PHE A 77 -16.24 4.07 -1.74
N PRO A 78 -16.67 5.05 -0.92
CA PRO A 78 -17.28 6.27 -1.43
C PRO A 78 -16.34 6.99 -2.41
N ASN A 79 -16.89 7.89 -3.21
CA ASN A 79 -16.11 8.67 -4.17
C ASN A 79 -15.28 9.75 -3.43
N ILE A 80 -14.13 9.33 -2.92
CA ILE A 80 -13.20 10.13 -2.11
C ILE A 80 -11.93 10.44 -2.89
N GLY A 81 -11.16 11.41 -2.39
CA GLY A 81 -9.85 11.69 -2.97
C GLY A 81 -8.89 10.50 -2.81
N ALA A 82 -8.09 10.24 -3.84
CA ALA A 82 -7.04 9.24 -3.81
C ALA A 82 -5.73 9.84 -4.35
N LEU A 83 -4.68 9.81 -3.52
CA LEU A 83 -3.35 10.32 -3.83
C LEU A 83 -2.34 9.17 -3.82
N ASP A 84 -1.72 8.93 -4.96
CA ASP A 84 -0.61 7.98 -5.08
C ASP A 84 0.73 8.68 -4.86
N ILE A 85 1.56 8.14 -3.96
CA ILE A 85 2.90 8.65 -3.68
C ILE A 85 3.98 7.61 -3.96
N ARG A 86 5.13 8.08 -4.49
CA ARG A 86 6.24 7.22 -4.95
C ARG A 86 7.56 7.60 -4.28
N SER A 87 7.68 7.28 -2.99
CA SER A 87 8.90 7.51 -2.18
C SER A 87 9.60 6.21 -1.79
N GLN A 88 9.57 5.21 -2.69
CA GLN A 88 10.22 3.90 -2.55
C GLN A 88 9.89 3.24 -1.19
N CYS A 89 10.88 2.60 -0.56
CA CYS A 89 10.71 1.93 0.73
C CYS A 89 10.36 2.89 1.89
N ALA A 90 10.59 4.20 1.73
CA ALA A 90 10.17 5.21 2.70
C ALA A 90 8.71 5.68 2.50
N GLY A 91 8.03 5.17 1.46
CA GLY A 91 6.68 5.59 1.06
C GLY A 91 5.69 5.65 2.22
N PHE A 92 5.65 4.62 3.06
CA PHE A 92 4.71 4.57 4.18
C PHE A 92 4.90 5.71 5.19
N ILE A 93 6.14 6.03 5.55
CA ILE A 93 6.44 7.12 6.50
C ILE A 93 6.08 8.48 5.90
N TYR A 94 6.34 8.68 4.60
CA TYR A 94 5.91 9.88 3.89
C TYR A 94 4.38 9.98 3.83
N GLY A 95 3.69 8.86 3.56
CA GLY A 95 2.23 8.81 3.53
C GLY A 95 1.62 9.20 4.87
N LEU A 96 2.16 8.67 5.97
CA LEU A 96 1.74 9.06 7.33
C LEU A 96 1.99 10.55 7.62
N SER A 97 3.15 11.08 7.21
CA SER A 97 3.44 12.51 7.37
C SER A 97 2.45 13.38 6.59
N ILE A 98 2.04 12.97 5.39
CA ILE A 98 1.06 13.69 4.57
C ILE A 98 -0.32 13.61 5.22
N ALA A 99 -0.73 12.42 5.68
CA ALA A 99 -1.99 12.23 6.41
C ALA A 99 -2.07 13.11 7.67
N ASP A 100 -1.01 13.18 8.47
CA ASP A 100 -0.93 14.05 9.65
C ASP A 100 -1.16 15.52 9.30
N GLN A 101 -0.56 16.01 8.20
CA GLN A 101 -0.75 17.40 7.79
C GLN A 101 -2.20 17.68 7.37
N TYR A 102 -2.81 16.77 6.62
CA TYR A 102 -4.20 16.87 6.20
C TYR A 102 -5.19 16.90 7.38
N ILE A 103 -4.97 16.04 8.36
CA ILE A 103 -5.79 16.00 9.58
C ILE A 103 -5.58 17.28 10.40
N ARG A 104 -4.32 17.69 10.60
CA ARG A 104 -4.00 18.87 11.42
C ARG A 104 -4.44 20.19 10.79
N SER A 105 -4.52 20.28 9.46
CA SER A 105 -5.07 21.45 8.78
C SER A 105 -6.60 21.50 8.83
N GLY A 106 -7.27 20.42 9.27
CA GLY A 106 -8.72 20.29 9.28
C GLY A 106 -9.33 20.09 7.90
N GLU A 107 -8.53 19.66 6.91
CA GLU A 107 -9.04 19.33 5.57
C GLU A 107 -9.83 18.02 5.60
N TYR A 108 -9.34 17.06 6.41
CA TYR A 108 -9.96 15.76 6.67
C TYR A 108 -9.97 15.51 8.19
N ASN A 109 -10.85 14.62 8.69
CA ASN A 109 -11.02 14.34 10.12
C ASN A 109 -10.62 12.92 10.50
#